data_AF-A0AAV1W9D0-F1
#
_entry.id   AF-A0AAV1W9D0-F1
#
_cell.length_a   1.000
_cell.length_b   1.000
_cell.length_c   1.000
_cell.angle_alpha   90.00
_cell.angle_beta   90.00
_cell.angle_gamma   90.00
#
_symmetry.space_group_name_H-M   'P 1'
#
loop_
_entity.id
_entity.type
_entity.pdbx_description
1 polymer ?
#
loop_
_entity_poly.entity_id
_entity_poly.type
_entity_poly.pdbx_seq_one_letter_code
_entity_poly.pdbx_strand_id
1 'polypeptide(L)'
;MANQNLLPFVSFIFITSLLCVTSQTTESPSWPLGELGRVAQDAISITICEVNHTKAFIDSIPNLKCLGYVGGVNSDQLLQCVGGLSDGMSNVLNELNKLQQFGVGSPFYGDTRVLESMVNGVMSFNAICHRALLEDYVDKTIKVMVHRKLEDIVLLTNDVIFRVSRLYFDTNKVKGKP
;
A
#
# COMPACT_ATOMS: atom_id res chain seq x y z
N MET A 1 34.43 -19.54 17.19
CA MET A 1 33.79 -20.01 15.94
C MET A 1 32.57 -19.14 15.69
N ALA A 2 32.64 -18.23 14.72
CA ALA A 2 31.57 -17.29 14.42
C ALA A 2 30.52 -17.97 13.52
N ASN A 3 29.27 -17.94 13.95
CA ASN A 3 28.14 -18.57 13.27
C ASN A 3 27.70 -17.71 12.06
N GLN A 4 28.06 -18.13 10.85
CA GLN A 4 27.81 -17.44 9.58
C GLN A 4 26.42 -17.73 8.97
N ASN A 5 25.33 -17.64 9.73
CA ASN A 5 23.99 -18.01 9.22
C ASN A 5 22.90 -16.93 9.37
N LEU A 6 23.26 -15.69 9.70
CA LEU A 6 22.40 -14.53 9.42
C LEU A 6 22.83 -13.99 8.07
N LEU A 7 22.03 -14.13 7.00
CA LEU A 7 21.95 -13.20 5.84
C LEU A 7 21.21 -13.69 4.56
N PRO A 8 20.32 -14.71 4.54
CA PRO A 8 19.46 -14.89 3.36
C PRO A 8 18.16 -14.08 3.41
N PHE A 9 17.60 -13.84 4.61
CA PHE A 9 16.25 -13.26 4.75
C PHE A 9 16.20 -11.73 4.59
N VAL A 10 17.22 -11.00 5.09
CA VAL A 10 17.28 -9.55 4.97
C VAL A 10 17.50 -9.15 3.50
N SER A 11 18.31 -9.92 2.78
CA SER A 11 18.62 -9.71 1.36
C SER A 11 17.40 -9.86 0.45
N PHE A 12 16.48 -10.77 0.76
CA PHE A 12 15.28 -11.00 -0.06
C PHE A 12 14.28 -9.83 0.00
N ILE A 13 14.18 -9.14 1.14
CA ILE A 13 13.24 -8.01 1.34
C ILE A 13 13.74 -6.74 0.63
N PHE A 14 15.05 -6.52 0.57
CA PHE A 14 15.62 -5.39 -0.17
C PHE A 14 15.58 -5.58 -1.69
N ILE A 15 15.68 -6.81 -2.19
CA ILE A 15 15.69 -7.08 -3.64
C ILE A 15 14.31 -6.89 -4.27
N THR A 16 13.21 -7.18 -3.57
CA THR A 16 11.85 -6.92 -4.09
C THR A 16 11.54 -5.42 -4.20
N SER A 17 12.19 -4.59 -3.39
CA SER A 17 12.02 -3.13 -3.42
C SER A 17 12.64 -2.50 -4.69
N LEU A 18 13.65 -3.15 -5.29
CA LEU A 18 14.33 -2.66 -6.51
C LEU A 18 13.62 -3.04 -7.82
N LEU A 19 12.66 -3.97 -7.79
CA LEU A 19 12.03 -4.52 -9.01
C LEU A 19 10.85 -3.70 -9.53
N CYS A 20 10.37 -2.67 -8.81
CA CYS A 20 9.31 -1.79 -9.33
C CYS A 20 9.77 -0.89 -10.50
N VAL A 21 11.07 -0.81 -10.81
CA VAL A 21 11.60 0.06 -11.88
C VAL A 21 11.51 -0.59 -13.27
N THR A 22 11.21 -1.89 -13.38
CA THR A 22 11.22 -2.60 -14.66
C THR A 22 9.97 -3.44 -14.88
N SER A 23 8.83 -2.81 -15.16
CA SER A 23 7.85 -3.33 -16.13
C SER A 23 6.64 -2.41 -16.16
N GLN A 24 6.48 -1.66 -17.25
CA GLN A 24 5.17 -1.28 -17.79
C GLN A 24 5.37 -0.65 -19.18
N THR A 25 5.46 -1.50 -20.19
CA THR A 25 5.03 -1.15 -21.56
C THR A 25 3.68 -1.80 -21.81
N THR A 26 2.72 -1.49 -20.94
CA THR A 26 1.30 -1.63 -21.26
C THR A 26 0.86 -0.22 -21.59
N GLU A 27 0.34 0.01 -22.79
CA GLU A 27 -0.16 1.32 -23.23
C GLU A 27 -1.23 1.79 -22.25
N SER A 28 -0.80 2.57 -21.24
CA SER A 28 -1.70 3.27 -20.33
C SER A 28 -2.56 4.20 -21.18
N PRO A 29 -3.88 4.29 -20.95
CA PRO A 29 -4.72 5.21 -21.68
C PRO A 29 -4.10 6.60 -21.63
N SER A 30 -4.05 7.29 -22.77
CA SER A 30 -3.45 8.62 -22.87
C SER A 30 -4.28 9.60 -22.04
N TRP A 31 -3.90 9.79 -20.78
CA TRP A 31 -4.47 10.85 -19.95
C TRP A 31 -4.23 12.16 -20.70
N PRO A 32 -5.26 12.97 -20.97
CA PRO A 32 -5.19 14.02 -21.98
C PRO A 32 -4.54 15.30 -21.45
N LEU A 33 -3.42 15.21 -20.72
CA LEU A 33 -3.02 16.25 -19.74
C LEU A 33 -1.52 16.55 -19.66
N GLY A 34 -0.72 16.08 -20.61
CA GLY A 34 0.71 16.40 -20.65
C GLY A 34 1.48 15.89 -19.43
N GLU A 35 2.46 16.65 -18.96
CA GLU A 35 3.37 16.26 -17.87
C GLU A 35 2.65 15.95 -16.55
N LEU A 36 1.59 16.70 -16.21
CA LEU A 36 0.84 16.49 -14.97
C LEU A 36 0.12 15.13 -14.96
N GLY A 37 -0.41 14.71 -16.12
CA GLY A 37 -1.03 13.40 -16.29
C GLY A 37 -0.04 12.27 -16.08
N ARG A 38 1.13 12.37 -16.70
CA ARG A 38 2.20 11.36 -16.54
C ARG A 38 2.64 11.23 -15.08
N VAL A 39 2.87 12.37 -14.41
CA VAL A 39 3.30 12.38 -13.02
C VAL A 39 2.25 11.79 -12.08
N ALA A 40 0.95 11.99 -12.35
CA ALA A 40 -0.12 11.36 -11.59
C ALA A 40 -0.19 9.84 -11.84
N GLN A 41 -0.01 9.39 -13.09
CA GLN A 41 0.07 7.97 -13.44
C GLN A 41 1.26 7.28 -12.77
N ASP A 42 2.43 7.92 -12.76
CA ASP A 42 3.63 7.39 -12.10
C ASP A 42 3.40 7.23 -10.59
N ALA A 43 2.80 8.23 -9.95
CA ALA A 43 2.44 8.16 -8.53
C ALA A 43 1.47 7.01 -8.23
N ILE A 44 0.46 6.80 -9.09
CA ILE A 44 -0.48 5.67 -8.96
C ILE A 44 0.27 4.34 -9.09
N SER A 45 1.10 4.18 -10.12
CA SER A 45 1.87 2.95 -10.36
C SER A 45 2.81 2.61 -9.21
N ILE A 46 3.53 3.61 -8.68
CA ILE A 46 4.40 3.45 -7.50
C ILE A 46 3.59 3.01 -6.29
N THR A 47 2.45 3.66 -6.06
CA THR A 47 1.56 3.34 -4.93
C THR A 47 0.99 1.93 -5.04
N ILE A 48 0.55 1.50 -6.24
CA ILE A 48 0.10 0.13 -6.49
C ILE A 48 1.22 -0.87 -6.16
N CYS A 49 2.45 -0.60 -6.56
CA CYS A 49 3.59 -1.47 -6.26
C CYS A 49 3.79 -1.60 -4.75
N GLU A 50 3.80 -0.48 -4.03
CA GLU A 50 4.03 -0.47 -2.59
C GLU A 50 2.89 -1.12 -1.79
N VAL A 51 1.63 -0.92 -2.19
CA VAL A 51 0.49 -1.59 -1.55
C VAL A 51 0.56 -3.10 -1.77
N ASN A 52 0.93 -3.56 -2.97
CA ASN A 52 1.14 -5.00 -3.24
C ASN A 52 2.25 -5.59 -2.38
N HIS A 53 3.40 -4.91 -2.29
CA HIS A 53 4.52 -5.35 -1.45
C HIS A 53 4.16 -5.37 0.02
N THR A 54 3.47 -4.34 0.49
CA THR A 54 3.01 -4.28 1.88
C THR A 54 2.03 -5.40 2.17
N LYS A 55 1.05 -5.63 1.30
CA LYS A 55 0.09 -6.72 1.44
C LYS A 55 0.80 -8.08 1.51
N ALA A 56 1.73 -8.34 0.60
CA ALA A 56 2.50 -9.59 0.61
C ALA A 56 3.32 -9.76 1.91
N PHE A 57 3.89 -8.67 2.43
CA PHE A 57 4.54 -8.69 3.74
C PHE A 57 3.56 -9.03 4.86
N ILE A 58 2.40 -8.37 4.92
CA ILE A 58 1.35 -8.64 5.90
C ILE A 58 0.87 -10.10 5.84
N ASP A 59 0.59 -10.61 4.64
CA ASP A 59 0.14 -12.00 4.40
C ASP A 59 1.21 -13.03 4.84
N SER A 60 2.49 -12.65 4.84
CA SER A 60 3.57 -13.52 5.28
C SER A 60 3.70 -13.62 6.80
N ILE A 61 3.15 -12.65 7.55
CA ILE A 61 3.32 -12.54 9.01
C ILE A 61 2.93 -13.85 9.72
N PRO A 62 1.74 -14.45 9.49
CA PRO A 62 1.35 -15.69 10.18
C PRO A 62 2.32 -16.87 9.99
N ASN A 63 3.11 -16.86 8.92
CA ASN A 63 4.06 -17.92 8.58
C ASN A 63 5.45 -17.71 9.19
N LEU A 64 5.68 -16.60 9.90
CA LEU A 64 6.97 -16.31 10.51
C LEU A 64 7.21 -17.24 11.71
N LYS A 65 8.37 -17.90 11.73
CA LYS A 65 8.76 -18.86 12.78
C LYS A 65 8.72 -18.28 14.19
N CYS A 66 8.93 -16.97 14.35
CA CYS A 66 8.82 -16.29 15.63
C CYS A 66 7.39 -16.28 16.20
N LEU A 67 6.35 -16.53 15.39
CA LEU A 67 4.96 -16.57 15.84
C LEU A 67 4.50 -17.96 16.29
N GLY A 68 5.36 -18.98 16.23
CA GLY A 68 5.04 -20.35 16.66
C GLY A 68 4.53 -20.46 18.10
N TYR A 69 4.78 -19.45 18.94
CA TYR A 69 4.26 -19.33 20.31
C TYR A 69 2.99 -18.45 20.43
N VAL A 70 2.78 -17.52 19.48
CA VAL A 70 1.67 -16.56 19.45
C VAL A 70 0.34 -17.21 19.07
N GLY A 71 0.40 -18.25 18.22
CA GLY A 71 -0.77 -18.98 17.72
C GLY A 71 -1.64 -19.64 18.80
N GLY A 72 -1.18 -19.71 20.06
CA GLY A 72 -1.99 -20.20 21.18
C GLY A 72 -2.65 -19.09 22.02
N VAL A 73 -2.04 -17.91 22.15
CA VAL A 73 -2.46 -16.89 23.14
C VAL A 73 -3.15 -15.68 22.49
N ASN A 74 -2.74 -15.29 21.28
CA ASN A 74 -3.26 -14.11 20.58
C ASN A 74 -3.67 -14.39 19.13
N SER A 75 -3.99 -15.65 18.80
CA SER A 75 -4.32 -16.08 17.43
C SER A 75 -5.43 -15.24 16.80
N ASP A 76 -6.51 -14.97 17.53
CA ASP A 76 -7.65 -14.22 17.00
C ASP A 76 -7.30 -12.75 16.69
N GLN A 77 -6.49 -12.12 17.55
CA GLN A 77 -6.04 -10.74 17.32
C GLN A 77 -5.06 -10.66 16.16
N LEU A 78 -4.19 -11.67 16.00
CA LEU A 78 -3.28 -11.77 14.87
C LEU A 78 -4.05 -11.96 13.56
N LEU A 79 -5.06 -12.83 13.55
CA LEU A 79 -5.94 -13.03 12.39
C LEU A 79 -6.72 -11.75 12.06
N GLN A 80 -7.24 -11.03 13.05
CA GLN A 80 -7.91 -9.75 12.84
C GLN A 80 -6.96 -8.67 12.31
N CYS A 81 -5.74 -8.60 12.82
CA CYS A 81 -4.71 -7.69 12.33
C CYS A 81 -4.36 -7.99 10.86
N VAL A 82 -3.92 -9.22 10.58
CA VAL A 82 -3.42 -9.61 9.25
C VAL A 82 -4.56 -9.63 8.24
N GLY A 83 -5.70 -10.22 8.59
CA GLY A 83 -6.89 -10.26 7.73
C GLY A 83 -7.42 -8.86 7.44
N GLY A 84 -7.60 -8.03 8.49
CA GLY A 84 -8.07 -6.66 8.34
C GLY A 84 -7.15 -5.79 7.48
N LEU A 85 -5.83 -5.89 7.67
CA LEU A 85 -4.86 -5.18 6.84
C LEU A 85 -4.84 -5.71 5.40
N SER A 86 -4.87 -7.02 5.19
CA SER A 86 -4.91 -7.64 3.86
C SER A 86 -6.15 -7.21 3.07
N ASP A 87 -7.32 -7.24 3.70
CA ASP A 87 -8.58 -6.86 3.07
C ASP A 87 -8.60 -5.34 2.81
N GLY A 88 -8.15 -4.53 3.77
CA GLY A 88 -8.00 -3.09 3.60
C GLY A 88 -7.08 -2.73 2.43
N MET A 89 -5.92 -3.39 2.32
CA MET A 89 -4.99 -3.18 1.20
C MET A 89 -5.56 -3.65 -0.13
N SER A 90 -6.35 -4.73 -0.15
CA SER A 90 -7.05 -5.19 -1.36
C SER A 90 -8.06 -4.15 -1.86
N ASN A 91 -8.75 -3.48 -0.94
CA ASN A 91 -9.67 -2.39 -1.28
C ASN A 91 -8.92 -1.18 -1.85
N VAL A 92 -7.82 -0.78 -1.21
CA VAL A 92 -6.95 0.32 -1.70
C VAL A 92 -6.42 -0.01 -3.10
N LEU A 93 -5.92 -1.23 -3.33
CA LEU A 93 -5.45 -1.70 -4.64
C LEU A 93 -6.54 -1.63 -5.70
N ASN A 94 -7.75 -2.11 -5.38
CA ASN A 94 -8.87 -2.07 -6.30
C ASN A 94 -9.18 -0.62 -6.73
N GLU A 95 -9.15 0.31 -5.79
CA GLU A 95 -9.42 1.72 -6.08
C GLU A 95 -8.30 2.39 -6.90
N LEU A 96 -7.04 2.12 -6.57
CA LEU A 96 -5.90 2.58 -7.35
C LEU A 96 -5.91 2.02 -8.79
N ASN A 97 -6.24 0.73 -8.97
CA ASN A 97 -6.34 0.12 -10.29
C ASN A 97 -7.44 0.76 -11.14
N LYS A 98 -8.60 1.08 -10.54
CA LYS A 98 -9.65 1.83 -11.24
C LYS A 98 -9.17 3.21 -11.64
N LEU A 99 -8.50 3.95 -10.74
CA LEU A 99 -7.91 5.26 -11.07
C LEU A 99 -6.91 5.15 -12.22
N GLN A 100 -6.08 4.10 -12.23
CA GLN A 100 -5.11 3.84 -13.30
C GLN A 100 -5.81 3.56 -14.64
N GLN A 101 -6.84 2.71 -14.64
CA GLN A 101 -7.54 2.26 -15.85
C GLN A 101 -8.46 3.32 -16.46
N PHE A 102 -9.22 4.04 -15.62
CA PHE A 102 -10.24 4.97 -16.10
C PHE A 102 -9.73 6.40 -16.23
N GLY A 103 -8.63 6.71 -15.54
CA GLY A 103 -8.05 8.04 -15.51
C GLY A 103 -8.95 9.09 -14.86
N VAL A 104 -8.42 10.30 -14.79
CA VAL A 104 -9.09 11.43 -14.14
C VAL A 104 -9.94 12.19 -15.16
N GLY A 105 -11.14 12.57 -14.75
CA GLY A 105 -12.12 13.22 -15.63
C GLY A 105 -13.09 12.23 -16.29
N SER A 106 -12.97 10.94 -15.98
CA SER A 106 -14.08 10.00 -16.12
C SER A 106 -15.26 10.51 -15.28
N PRO A 107 -16.49 10.56 -15.82
CA PRO A 107 -17.67 10.96 -15.04
C PRO A 107 -17.97 10.02 -13.86
N PHE A 108 -17.28 8.87 -13.80
CA PHE A 108 -17.42 7.88 -12.74
C PHE A 108 -16.25 7.87 -11.75
N TYR A 109 -15.06 8.38 -12.14
CA TYR A 109 -13.83 8.29 -11.35
C TYR A 109 -13.02 9.59 -11.45
N GLY A 110 -13.17 10.39 -10.41
CA GLY A 110 -12.39 11.60 -10.13
C GLY A 110 -12.47 12.02 -8.66
N ASP A 111 -13.27 11.32 -7.87
CA ASP A 111 -13.40 11.55 -6.43
C ASP A 111 -12.44 10.63 -5.68
N THR A 112 -11.39 11.22 -5.12
CA THR A 112 -10.38 10.54 -4.31
C THR A 112 -10.85 10.23 -2.89
N ARG A 113 -12.07 10.66 -2.49
CA ARG A 113 -12.62 10.42 -1.15
C ARG A 113 -12.78 8.95 -0.81
N VAL A 114 -13.09 8.12 -1.80
CA VAL A 114 -13.20 6.67 -1.59
C VAL A 114 -11.83 6.11 -1.20
N LEU A 115 -10.79 6.49 -1.92
CA LEU A 115 -9.42 6.11 -1.64
C LEU A 115 -8.94 6.61 -0.27
N GLU A 116 -9.23 7.88 0.08
CA GLU A 116 -8.94 8.45 1.38
C GLU A 116 -9.62 7.67 2.53
N SER A 117 -10.90 7.35 2.37
CA SER A 117 -11.66 6.55 3.34
C SER A 117 -11.07 5.15 3.53
N MET A 118 -10.67 4.50 2.43
CA MET A 118 -10.06 3.16 2.47
C MET A 118 -8.71 3.17 3.20
N VAL A 119 -7.86 4.16 2.96
CA VAL A 119 -6.58 4.29 3.66
C VAL A 119 -6.76 4.59 5.15
N ASN A 120 -7.74 5.42 5.52
CA ASN A 120 -8.10 5.62 6.92
C ASN A 120 -8.59 4.32 7.58
N GLY A 121 -9.34 3.51 6.84
CA GLY A 121 -9.73 2.16 7.25
C GLY A 121 -8.52 1.25 7.52
N VAL A 122 -7.52 1.24 6.63
CA VAL A 122 -6.26 0.51 6.84
C VAL A 122 -5.55 0.96 8.12
N MET A 123 -5.46 2.26 8.37
CA MET A 123 -4.82 2.80 9.58
C MET A 123 -5.54 2.46 10.88
N SER A 124 -6.85 2.21 10.84
CA SER A 124 -7.62 1.79 12.01
C SER A 124 -7.15 0.44 12.59
N PHE A 125 -6.58 -0.43 11.75
CA PHE A 125 -6.02 -1.72 12.17
C PHE A 125 -4.65 -1.60 12.85
N ASN A 126 -3.97 -0.46 12.77
CA ASN A 126 -2.64 -0.26 13.37
C ASN A 126 -2.66 -0.56 14.88
N ALA A 127 -3.69 -0.11 15.60
CA ALA A 127 -3.83 -0.37 17.04
C ALA A 127 -4.14 -1.84 17.37
N ILE A 128 -4.84 -2.55 16.49
CA ILE A 128 -5.11 -3.99 16.62
C ILE A 128 -3.80 -4.75 16.40
N CYS A 129 -3.06 -4.41 15.35
CA CYS A 129 -1.77 -5.00 15.03
C CYS A 129 -0.71 -4.74 16.10
N HIS A 130 -0.69 -3.54 16.70
CA HIS A 130 0.23 -3.23 17.79
C HIS A 130 0.02 -4.14 19.02
N ARG A 131 -1.24 -4.52 19.30
CA ARG A 131 -1.60 -5.44 20.38
C ARG A 131 -1.41 -6.91 19.98
N ALA A 132 -1.70 -7.26 18.74
CA ALA A 132 -1.48 -8.62 18.25
C ALA A 132 0.01 -8.99 18.20
N LEU A 133 0.88 -8.02 17.87
CA LEU A 133 2.32 -8.18 17.74
C LEU A 133 3.07 -7.73 19.01
N LEU A 134 2.59 -8.17 20.18
CA LEU A 134 3.21 -7.86 21.46
C LEU A 134 4.67 -8.35 21.54
N GLU A 135 5.49 -7.56 22.22
CA GLU A 135 6.95 -7.69 22.25
C GLU A 135 7.46 -8.97 22.90
N ASP A 136 6.65 -9.59 23.76
CA ASP A 136 7.02 -10.82 24.47
C ASP A 136 7.00 -12.06 23.56
N TYR A 137 6.38 -11.95 22.38
CA TYR A 137 6.13 -13.10 21.51
C TYR A 137 6.50 -12.86 20.04
N VAL A 138 6.67 -11.60 19.62
CA VAL A 138 7.00 -11.24 18.24
C VAL A 138 8.26 -10.39 18.22
N ASP A 139 9.14 -10.65 17.26
CA ASP A 139 10.29 -9.79 17.00
C ASP A 139 9.82 -8.34 16.83
N LYS A 140 10.32 -7.43 17.69
CA LYS A 140 9.99 -6.00 17.67
C LYS A 140 10.18 -5.39 16.27
N THR A 141 11.08 -5.97 15.47
CA THR A 141 11.32 -5.59 14.09
C THR A 141 10.06 -5.75 13.24
N ILE A 142 9.27 -6.82 13.38
CA ILE A 142 8.04 -7.04 12.59
C ILE A 142 7.01 -5.96 12.91
N LYS A 143 6.81 -5.67 14.18
CA LYS A 143 5.92 -4.59 14.64
C LYS A 143 6.31 -3.24 14.05
N VAL A 144 7.60 -2.90 14.08
CA VAL A 144 8.13 -1.66 13.49
C VAL A 144 7.96 -1.66 11.96
N MET A 145 8.21 -2.79 11.29
CA MET A 145 8.04 -2.91 9.84
C MET A 145 6.59 -2.73 9.42
N VAL A 146 5.63 -3.36 10.12
CA VAL A 146 4.20 -3.16 9.88
C VAL A 146 3.85 -1.68 9.99
N HIS A 147 4.22 -1.03 11.10
CA HIS A 147 3.91 0.37 11.31
C HIS A 147 4.46 1.27 10.19
N ARG A 148 5.75 1.13 9.85
CA ARG A 148 6.39 1.92 8.78
C ARG A 148 5.74 1.71 7.43
N LYS A 149 5.43 0.45 7.09
CA LYS A 149 4.75 0.13 5.83
C LYS A 149 3.37 0.78 5.74
N LEU A 150 2.62 0.84 6.85
CA LEU A 150 1.33 1.54 6.88
C LEU A 150 1.51 3.06 6.68
N GLU A 151 2.54 3.66 7.29
CA GLU A 151 2.87 5.07 7.08
C GLU A 151 3.25 5.36 5.62
N ASP A 152 4.04 4.47 4.99
CA ASP A 152 4.39 4.55 3.56
C ASP A 152 3.13 4.52 2.68
N ILE A 153 2.17 3.64 2.97
CA ILE A 153 0.90 3.57 2.24
C ILE A 153 0.11 4.88 2.37
N VAL A 154 0.03 5.46 3.58
CA VAL A 154 -0.66 6.73 3.79
C VAL A 154 0.00 7.84 3.00
N LEU A 155 1.34 7.93 3.06
CA LEU A 155 2.10 8.98 2.39
C LEU A 155 1.95 8.90 0.86
N LEU A 156 2.14 7.72 0.29
CA LEU A 156 2.03 7.50 -1.15
C LEU A 156 0.60 7.73 -1.65
N THR A 157 -0.39 7.25 -0.89
CA THR A 157 -1.78 7.45 -1.27
C THR A 157 -2.20 8.92 -1.18
N ASN A 158 -1.72 9.66 -0.18
CA ASN A 158 -1.94 11.12 -0.11
C ASN A 158 -1.32 11.86 -1.29
N ASP A 159 -0.14 11.43 -1.75
CA ASP A 159 0.49 11.98 -2.96
C ASP A 159 -0.37 11.71 -4.22
N VAL A 160 -0.92 10.50 -4.37
CA VAL A 160 -1.89 10.18 -5.43
C VAL A 160 -3.13 11.07 -5.34
N ILE A 161 -3.72 11.18 -4.15
CA ILE A 161 -4.92 12.01 -3.89
C ILE A 161 -4.65 13.46 -4.32
N PHE A 162 -3.52 14.02 -3.90
CA PHE A 162 -3.12 15.38 -4.23
C PHE A 162 -2.96 15.59 -5.75
N ARG A 163 -2.22 14.70 -6.43
CA ARG A 163 -1.95 14.81 -7.87
C ARG A 163 -3.21 14.62 -8.71
N VAL A 164 -4.02 13.63 -8.38
CA VAL A 164 -5.30 13.35 -9.05
C VAL A 164 -6.27 14.52 -8.87
N SER A 165 -6.39 15.04 -7.64
CA SER A 165 -7.25 16.19 -7.36
C SER A 165 -6.82 17.43 -8.15
N ARG A 166 -5.51 17.74 -8.15
CA ARG A 166 -4.96 18.86 -8.92
C ARG A 166 -5.28 18.73 -10.41
N LEU A 167 -5.13 17.53 -10.94
CA LEU A 167 -5.39 17.23 -12.34
C LEU A 167 -6.90 17.31 -12.69
N TYR A 168 -7.79 16.96 -11.76
CA TYR A 168 -9.23 17.18 -11.88
C TYR A 168 -9.59 18.68 -11.91
N PHE A 169 -8.96 19.51 -11.08
CA PHE A 169 -9.19 20.96 -11.12
C PHE A 169 -8.72 21.59 -12.43
N ASP A 170 -7.53 21.21 -12.92
CA ASP A 170 -6.98 21.76 -14.16
C ASP A 170 -7.82 21.35 -15.38
N THR A 171 -8.32 20.10 -15.43
CA THR A 171 -9.23 19.64 -16.50
C THR A 171 -10.55 20.39 -16.54
N ASN A 172 -11.18 20.67 -15.39
CA ASN A 172 -12.46 21.37 -15.33
C ASN A 172 -12.32 22.86 -15.65
N LYS A 173 -11.21 23.48 -15.25
CA LYS A 173 -10.90 24.88 -15.58
C LYS A 173 -10.74 25.08 -17.10
N VAL A 174 -10.07 24.16 -17.79
CA VAL A 174 -9.89 24.22 -19.26
C VAL A 174 -11.22 24.00 -20.00
N LYS A 175 -12.14 23.20 -19.44
CA LYS A 175 -13.45 22.90 -20.06
C LYS A 175 -14.51 23.99 -19.84
N GLY A 176 -14.20 25.09 -19.15
CA GLY A 176 -15.13 26.21 -18.95
C GLY A 176 -16.40 25.84 -18.18
N LYS A 177 -16.40 24.75 -17.42
CA LYS A 177 -17.48 24.41 -16.50
C LYS A 177 -17.19 25.08 -15.14
N PRO A 178 -18.11 25.91 -14.62
CA PRO A 178 -17.97 26.51 -13.30
C PRO A 178 -17.92 25.46 -12.19
#